data_AF-A0A261CJT5-F1
#
_entry.id   AF-A0A261CJT5-F1
#
_cell.length_a   1.000
_cell.length_b   1.000
_cell.length_c   1.000
_cell.angle_alpha   90.00
_cell.angle_beta   90.00
_cell.angle_gamma   90.00
#
_symmetry.space_group_name_H-M   'P 1'
#
loop_
_entity.id
_entity.type
_entity.pdbx_description
1 polymer ?
#
loop_
_entity_poly.entity_id
_entity_poly.type
_entity_poly.pdbx_seq_one_letter_code
_entity_poly.pdbx_strand_id
1 'polypeptide(L)'
;MENSISFVKLVSVSVCPDVFNKISDGFFIRDNMKLANLDALFYFYMWGDEDYNECEFRIENNQVLYAYALKNNPYKKTYLDVRTTGNSRECGCRGDELFSSSLDSYKTCEYLFGGLHFSSTPDSSILSALSRIRTVKGRFIIENTDLKDLSFFGIFTRFEIKNIGLKDEVFINIRNNTKMTGLGMNTFRSNGEFQYDWENNRLVNLENLHPDFCLTIREMEVFLKYNVFFVNIHAKYCKEIDYFENLKVCTFNNMSSLEGDCDYVIGNLNIESNDEKYVMKLGKVTHLFGSLKIENTTFKDLNFLSGLKYIASLDESKPAIQLKSNKELRKASLPSVENIITRRKQFVLIEDNHPKLFNSSQFYKMFNPTFQARSKYLSTKYHL
;
A
#
# COMPACT_ATOMS: atom_id res chain seq x y z
N MET A 1 -12.18 -9.47 -55.88
CA MET A 1 -11.82 -10.49 -54.87
C MET A 1 -10.32 -10.58 -54.84
N GLU A 2 -9.68 -9.82 -53.96
CA GLU A 2 -8.30 -10.02 -53.53
C GLU A 2 -8.24 -9.51 -52.10
N ASN A 3 -8.14 -10.48 -51.17
CA ASN A 3 -8.05 -10.25 -49.74
C ASN A 3 -6.67 -9.67 -49.43
N SER A 4 -6.54 -8.35 -49.37
CA SER A 4 -5.39 -7.69 -48.75
C SER A 4 -5.78 -7.29 -47.33
N ILE A 5 -5.33 -8.09 -46.36
CA ILE A 5 -5.35 -7.78 -44.94
C ILE A 5 -4.62 -6.46 -44.75
N SER A 6 -5.37 -5.41 -44.41
CA SER A 6 -4.86 -4.10 -44.07
C SER A 6 -4.11 -4.17 -42.75
N PHE A 7 -2.83 -4.55 -42.79
CA PHE A 7 -1.89 -4.06 -41.80
C PHE A 7 -1.87 -2.54 -41.95
N VAL A 8 -2.63 -1.86 -41.09
CA VAL A 8 -2.56 -0.41 -40.95
C VAL A 8 -1.11 -0.13 -40.57
N LYS A 9 -0.39 0.41 -41.55
CA LYS A 9 1.02 0.80 -41.49
C LYS A 9 1.25 1.58 -40.19
N LEU A 10 1.91 0.95 -39.21
CA LEU A 10 2.52 1.62 -38.06
C LEU A 10 3.56 2.59 -38.62
N VAL A 11 3.18 3.84 -38.79
CA VAL A 11 4.11 4.90 -39.20
C VAL A 11 4.93 5.27 -37.96
N SER A 12 6.10 4.63 -37.87
CA SER A 12 7.11 4.69 -36.81
C SER A 12 6.82 3.89 -35.53
N VAL A 13 7.79 3.05 -35.18
CA VAL A 13 7.91 2.31 -33.92
C VAL A 13 9.27 2.71 -33.36
N SER A 14 9.31 3.54 -32.31
CA SER A 14 10.47 3.68 -31.44
C SER A 14 10.26 2.76 -30.25
N VAL A 15 11.10 1.73 -30.18
CA VAL A 15 11.20 0.78 -29.07
C VAL A 15 12.24 1.38 -28.13
N CYS A 16 11.93 1.49 -26.82
CA CYS A 16 12.92 1.85 -25.80
C CYS A 16 13.93 0.68 -25.65
N PRO A 17 15.13 0.78 -26.26
CA PRO A 17 16.37 0.66 -25.52
C PRO A 17 17.47 1.64 -26.00
N ASP A 18 18.17 2.27 -25.06
CA ASP A 18 19.29 3.20 -25.30
C ASP A 18 20.45 2.52 -26.06
N VAL A 19 20.51 2.66 -27.38
CA VAL A 19 21.76 2.51 -28.16
C VAL A 19 21.67 3.38 -29.44
N PHE A 20 22.13 4.62 -29.33
CA PHE A 20 22.39 5.61 -30.41
C PHE A 20 21.22 6.46 -30.94
N ASN A 21 21.31 7.76 -30.60
CA ASN A 21 20.74 8.98 -31.22
C ASN A 21 19.42 9.55 -30.68
N LYS A 22 19.56 10.76 -30.10
CA LYS A 22 18.53 11.74 -29.70
C LYS A 22 17.42 11.95 -30.73
N ILE A 23 16.38 11.12 -30.69
CA ILE A 23 15.03 11.42 -31.17
C ILE A 23 14.13 11.34 -29.92
N SER A 24 13.04 12.10 -29.85
CA SER A 24 12.15 12.08 -28.67
C SER A 24 11.49 10.70 -28.53
N ASP A 25 12.07 9.84 -27.70
CA ASP A 25 11.75 8.41 -27.60
C ASP A 25 10.45 8.17 -26.83
N GLY A 26 9.41 7.77 -27.57
CA GLY A 26 8.08 7.47 -27.03
C GLY A 26 7.23 6.67 -28.01
N PHE A 27 6.08 6.21 -27.57
CA PHE A 27 5.08 5.54 -28.38
C PHE A 27 3.93 6.50 -28.72
N PHE A 28 3.68 6.68 -30.01
CA PHE A 28 2.70 7.66 -30.50
C PHE A 28 1.74 7.05 -31.53
N ILE A 29 0.44 7.19 -31.31
CA ILE A 29 -0.61 6.88 -32.29
C ILE A 29 -1.38 8.17 -32.57
N ARG A 30 -1.20 8.75 -33.75
CA ARG A 30 -1.73 10.09 -34.04
C ARG A 30 -2.43 10.21 -35.37
N ASP A 31 -3.40 11.12 -35.41
CA ASP A 31 -4.02 11.66 -36.62
C ASP A 31 -4.58 10.57 -37.57
N ASN A 32 -5.04 9.46 -37.00
CA ASN A 32 -5.58 8.35 -37.78
C ASN A 32 -7.12 8.37 -37.77
N MET A 33 -7.70 8.77 -38.89
CA MET A 33 -9.16 8.87 -39.06
C MET A 33 -9.86 7.50 -39.17
N LYS A 34 -9.13 6.39 -39.33
CA LYS A 34 -9.71 5.05 -39.56
C LYS A 34 -9.41 4.05 -38.44
N LEU A 35 -8.48 4.34 -37.55
CA LEU A 35 -8.11 3.44 -36.46
C LEU A 35 -9.25 3.38 -35.45
N ALA A 36 -9.87 2.21 -35.32
CA ALA A 36 -11.05 2.01 -34.47
C ALA A 36 -10.78 1.15 -33.22
N ASN A 37 -9.71 0.36 -33.21
CA ASN A 37 -9.35 -0.50 -32.08
C ASN A 37 -7.84 -0.44 -31.78
N LEU A 38 -7.48 -0.96 -30.60
CA LEU A 38 -6.11 -0.99 -30.08
C LEU A 38 -5.67 -2.41 -29.72
N ASP A 39 -6.25 -3.43 -30.37
CA ASP A 39 -6.08 -4.81 -29.95
C ASP A 39 -4.62 -5.27 -30.03
N ALA A 40 -3.88 -4.73 -31.00
CA ALA A 40 -2.44 -4.97 -31.11
C ALA A 40 -1.70 -4.58 -29.83
N LEU A 41 -2.07 -3.47 -29.17
CA LEU A 41 -1.43 -2.98 -27.94
C LEU A 41 -1.66 -3.88 -26.74
N PHE A 42 -2.64 -4.77 -26.79
CA PHE A 42 -2.77 -5.81 -25.78
C PHE A 42 -1.66 -6.85 -25.85
N TYR A 43 -0.75 -6.80 -26.83
CA TYR A 43 0.42 -7.69 -26.89
C TYR A 43 1.75 -6.92 -26.82
N PHE A 44 1.71 -5.60 -26.66
CA PHE A 44 2.91 -4.78 -26.49
C PHE A 44 3.28 -4.68 -25.02
N TYR A 45 4.56 -4.92 -24.74
CA TYR A 45 5.17 -4.67 -23.45
C TYR A 45 6.12 -3.49 -23.58
N MET A 46 5.94 -2.46 -22.76
CA MET A 46 6.81 -1.30 -22.74
C MET A 46 7.73 -1.34 -21.53
N TRP A 47 9.02 -1.36 -21.80
CA TRP A 47 10.04 -1.14 -20.79
C TRP A 47 10.26 0.35 -20.59
N GLY A 48 10.64 0.74 -19.38
CA GLY A 48 11.17 2.07 -19.15
C GLY A 48 12.55 2.25 -19.75
N ASP A 49 13.11 3.45 -19.60
CA ASP A 49 14.52 3.71 -19.91
C ASP A 49 15.48 2.93 -18.96
N GLU A 50 16.79 3.13 -19.09
CA GLU A 50 17.81 2.51 -18.22
C GLU A 50 17.60 2.85 -16.72
N ASP A 51 16.93 3.98 -16.47
CA ASP A 51 16.55 4.51 -15.17
C ASP A 51 15.15 4.06 -14.72
N TYR A 52 14.49 3.20 -15.49
CA TYR A 52 13.12 2.71 -15.33
C TYR A 52 12.02 3.79 -15.41
N ASN A 53 12.33 5.00 -15.89
CA ASN A 53 11.33 6.02 -16.18
C ASN A 53 10.41 5.55 -17.31
N GLU A 54 9.12 5.92 -17.28
CA GLU A 54 8.22 5.60 -18.39
C GLU A 54 8.57 6.41 -19.64
N CYS A 55 8.69 5.73 -20.78
CA CYS A 55 8.78 6.40 -22.07
C CYS A 55 7.42 7.06 -22.39
N GLU A 56 7.42 8.17 -23.13
CA GLU A 56 6.15 8.87 -23.42
C GLU A 56 5.17 7.93 -24.15
N PHE A 57 3.89 7.99 -23.78
CA PHE A 57 2.86 7.21 -24.45
C PHE A 57 1.66 8.09 -24.78
N ARG A 58 1.46 8.39 -26.07
CA ARG A 58 0.39 9.30 -26.49
C ARG A 58 -0.46 8.73 -27.63
N ILE A 59 -1.78 8.86 -27.48
CA ILE A 59 -2.77 8.52 -28.51
C ILE A 59 -3.62 9.75 -28.77
N GLU A 60 -3.40 10.42 -29.89
CA GLU A 60 -3.94 11.77 -30.12
C GLU A 60 -4.67 11.88 -31.47
N ASN A 61 -5.81 12.57 -31.51
CA ASN A 61 -6.53 12.94 -32.73
C ASN A 61 -6.98 11.77 -33.63
N ASN A 62 -7.29 10.61 -33.05
CA ASN A 62 -7.82 9.47 -33.80
C ASN A 62 -9.35 9.46 -33.70
N GLN A 63 -10.02 10.14 -34.64
CA GLN A 63 -11.44 10.54 -34.51
C GLN A 63 -12.43 9.40 -34.22
N VAL A 64 -12.17 8.18 -34.72
CA VAL A 64 -13.05 7.01 -34.53
C VAL A 64 -12.53 6.03 -33.47
N LEU A 65 -11.40 6.34 -32.83
CA LEU A 65 -10.74 5.44 -31.91
C LEU A 65 -11.37 5.46 -30.52
N TYR A 66 -11.71 4.28 -30.03
CA TYR A 66 -12.16 4.08 -28.66
C TYR A 66 -10.97 3.73 -27.75
N ALA A 67 -10.18 4.74 -27.36
CA ALA A 67 -8.96 4.53 -26.57
C ALA A 67 -9.25 3.98 -25.15
N TYR A 68 -10.48 4.16 -24.65
CA TYR A 68 -10.96 3.58 -23.38
C TYR A 68 -10.82 2.06 -23.27
N ALA A 69 -10.65 1.33 -24.37
CA ALA A 69 -10.33 -0.10 -24.35
C ALA A 69 -9.00 -0.40 -23.59
N LEU A 70 -8.04 0.53 -23.58
CA LEU A 70 -6.74 0.33 -22.93
C LEU A 70 -6.79 0.25 -21.41
N LYS A 71 -7.86 0.73 -20.77
CA LYS A 71 -8.00 0.68 -19.30
C LYS A 71 -7.88 -0.75 -18.74
N ASN A 72 -8.24 -1.75 -19.55
CA ASN A 72 -8.29 -3.16 -19.18
C ASN A 72 -7.14 -3.99 -19.77
N ASN A 73 -6.09 -3.36 -20.32
CA ASN A 73 -5.00 -4.07 -20.96
C ASN A 73 -4.42 -5.14 -20.03
N PRO A 74 -4.44 -6.44 -20.38
CA PRO A 74 -4.04 -7.53 -19.48
C PRO A 74 -2.58 -7.45 -19.05
N TYR A 75 -1.73 -6.74 -19.79
CA TYR A 75 -0.36 -6.37 -19.39
C TYR A 75 -0.38 -5.09 -18.55
N LYS A 76 -1.31 -5.03 -17.58
CA LYS A 76 -1.83 -3.90 -16.77
C LYS A 76 -0.81 -2.98 -16.08
N LYS A 77 0.49 -3.18 -16.31
CA LYS A 77 1.59 -2.89 -15.41
C LYS A 77 2.49 -1.74 -15.88
N THR A 78 2.41 -1.31 -17.14
CA THR A 78 3.42 -0.42 -17.75
C THR A 78 2.89 0.92 -18.29
N TYR A 79 1.69 1.34 -17.85
CA TYR A 79 0.99 2.50 -18.44
C TYR A 79 0.47 3.45 -17.34
N LEU A 80 1.35 4.05 -16.53
CA LEU A 80 0.93 5.03 -15.53
C LEU A 80 0.78 6.44 -16.11
N ASP A 81 1.54 6.78 -17.16
CA ASP A 81 1.62 8.13 -17.72
C ASP A 81 1.00 8.29 -19.12
N VAL A 82 0.05 7.43 -19.49
CA VAL A 82 -0.64 7.50 -20.79
C VAL A 82 -1.36 8.84 -20.97
N ARG A 83 -1.26 9.40 -22.19
CA ARG A 83 -1.96 10.61 -22.64
C ARG A 83 -2.86 10.26 -23.81
N THR A 84 -4.14 10.61 -23.70
CA THR A 84 -5.11 10.43 -24.80
C THR A 84 -5.95 11.69 -24.97
N THR A 85 -5.97 12.26 -26.19
CA THR A 85 -6.73 13.48 -26.50
C THR A 85 -7.27 13.47 -27.93
N GLY A 86 -8.48 13.98 -28.16
CA GLY A 86 -9.04 14.11 -29.51
C GLY A 86 -9.47 12.78 -30.16
N ASN A 87 -9.69 11.75 -29.34
CA ASN A 87 -10.21 10.45 -29.79
C ASN A 87 -11.73 10.37 -29.61
N SER A 88 -12.38 9.33 -30.17
CA SER A 88 -13.83 9.11 -29.96
C SER A 88 -14.17 8.92 -28.47
N ARG A 89 -13.27 8.25 -27.73
CA ARG A 89 -13.32 8.20 -26.27
C ARG A 89 -11.92 8.05 -25.68
N GLU A 90 -11.60 8.90 -24.70
CA GLU A 90 -10.31 8.89 -24.01
C GLU A 90 -10.16 7.73 -23.02
N CYS A 91 -8.91 7.35 -22.75
CA CYS A 91 -8.59 6.26 -21.83
C CYS A 91 -8.78 6.66 -20.36
N GLY A 92 -8.56 7.93 -20.05
CA GLY A 92 -8.72 8.53 -18.74
C GLY A 92 -8.31 9.99 -18.78
N CYS A 93 -8.10 10.57 -17.60
CA CYS A 93 -7.76 11.98 -17.43
C CYS A 93 -6.39 12.13 -16.80
N ARG A 94 -5.86 13.35 -16.82
CA ARG A 94 -4.53 13.70 -16.33
C ARG A 94 -4.61 14.28 -14.93
N GLY A 95 -4.10 13.60 -13.91
CA GLY A 95 -4.12 14.18 -12.55
C GLY A 95 -3.06 15.25 -12.32
N ASP A 96 -2.13 15.43 -13.26
CA ASP A 96 -1.11 16.49 -13.31
C ASP A 96 -1.54 17.71 -14.15
N GLU A 97 -2.71 17.66 -14.80
CA GLU A 97 -3.25 18.74 -15.66
C GLU A 97 -4.69 19.10 -15.27
N LEU A 98 -4.90 19.34 -13.97
CA LEU A 98 -6.21 19.67 -13.40
C LEU A 98 -6.48 21.18 -13.50
N PHE A 99 -6.96 21.62 -14.66
CA PHE A 99 -7.36 23.02 -14.89
C PHE A 99 -8.87 23.18 -14.94
N SER A 100 -9.39 24.34 -14.51
CA SER A 100 -10.83 24.64 -14.51
C SER A 100 -11.47 24.51 -15.89
N SER A 101 -10.72 24.84 -16.96
CA SER A 101 -11.14 24.72 -18.37
C SER A 101 -11.33 23.27 -18.83
N SER A 102 -10.83 22.29 -18.08
CA SER A 102 -10.86 20.87 -18.44
C SER A 102 -11.88 20.05 -17.63
N LEU A 103 -12.57 20.64 -16.65
CA LEU A 103 -13.39 19.88 -15.69
C LEU A 103 -14.54 19.07 -16.31
N ASP A 104 -15.04 19.49 -17.47
CA ASP A 104 -16.09 18.75 -18.17
C ASP A 104 -15.63 17.34 -18.58
N SER A 105 -14.36 17.15 -18.93
CA SER A 105 -13.83 15.82 -19.28
C SER A 105 -13.75 14.87 -18.08
N TYR A 106 -13.72 15.40 -16.85
CA TYR A 106 -13.63 14.61 -15.62
C TYR A 106 -14.97 14.03 -15.17
N LYS A 107 -16.10 14.61 -15.64
CA LYS A 107 -17.46 14.16 -15.28
C LYS A 107 -17.78 12.71 -15.64
N THR A 108 -17.05 12.13 -16.60
CA THR A 108 -17.19 10.74 -17.06
C THR A 108 -15.94 9.91 -16.80
N CYS A 109 -14.95 10.49 -16.12
CA CYS A 109 -13.63 9.93 -15.95
C CYS A 109 -13.55 9.04 -14.72
N GLU A 110 -12.88 7.91 -14.86
CA GLU A 110 -12.72 6.92 -13.77
C GLU A 110 -11.25 6.63 -13.45
N TYR A 111 -10.32 7.07 -14.31
CA TYR A 111 -8.89 6.78 -14.22
C TYR A 111 -8.11 8.08 -14.33
N LEU A 112 -7.24 8.34 -13.36
CA LEU A 112 -6.22 9.38 -13.45
C LEU A 112 -4.89 8.75 -13.84
N PHE A 113 -4.29 9.27 -14.90
CA PHE A 113 -2.92 9.01 -15.34
C PHE A 113 -2.01 10.17 -14.92
N GLY A 114 -0.72 9.92 -14.79
CA GLY A 114 0.26 10.91 -14.32
C GLY A 114 0.18 11.18 -12.81
N GLY A 115 -0.57 10.37 -12.06
CA GLY A 115 -0.76 10.51 -10.63
C GLY A 115 -1.77 11.58 -10.25
N LEU A 116 -1.55 12.23 -9.11
CA LEU A 116 -2.28 13.38 -8.61
C LEU A 116 -1.33 14.21 -7.74
N HIS A 117 -1.27 15.52 -7.99
CA HIS A 117 -0.45 16.42 -7.19
C HIS A 117 -1.21 17.68 -6.79
N PHE A 118 -1.43 17.85 -5.50
CA PHE A 118 -1.84 19.12 -4.90
C PHE A 118 -0.74 19.66 -4.00
N SER A 119 -0.19 20.82 -4.35
CA SER A 119 0.77 21.57 -3.53
C SER A 119 0.15 22.72 -2.73
N SER A 120 -1.17 22.92 -2.89
CA SER A 120 -2.01 23.87 -2.19
C SER A 120 -3.46 23.40 -2.24
N THR A 121 -4.36 23.98 -1.44
CA THR A 121 -5.78 23.63 -1.47
C THR A 121 -6.37 23.90 -2.86
N PRO A 122 -6.88 22.88 -3.57
CA PRO A 122 -7.50 23.06 -4.88
C PRO A 122 -8.90 23.67 -4.73
N ASP A 123 -9.39 24.28 -5.82
CA ASP A 123 -10.76 24.78 -5.89
C ASP A 123 -11.79 23.66 -5.69
N SER A 124 -12.92 23.99 -5.07
CA SER A 124 -14.00 23.04 -4.80
C SER A 124 -14.56 22.40 -6.08
N SER A 125 -14.49 23.11 -7.21
CA SER A 125 -14.88 22.59 -8.52
C SER A 125 -13.95 21.47 -9.00
N ILE A 126 -12.65 21.57 -8.72
CA ILE A 126 -11.67 20.51 -9.03
C ILE A 126 -11.96 19.29 -8.15
N LEU A 127 -12.13 19.49 -6.84
CA LEU A 127 -12.47 18.41 -5.91
C LEU A 127 -13.74 17.67 -6.34
N SER A 128 -14.78 18.40 -6.72
CA SER A 128 -16.05 17.84 -7.18
C SER A 128 -15.89 17.00 -8.46
N ALA A 129 -15.02 17.44 -9.37
CA ALA A 129 -14.73 16.74 -10.61
C ALA A 129 -14.03 15.39 -10.39
N LEU A 130 -13.31 15.23 -9.27
CA LEU A 130 -12.60 13.99 -8.93
C LEU A 130 -13.49 12.92 -8.29
N SER A 131 -14.77 13.21 -8.04
CA SER A 131 -15.69 12.30 -7.34
C SER A 131 -15.94 10.94 -8.00
N ARG A 132 -15.72 10.83 -9.32
CA ARG A 132 -15.89 9.59 -10.08
C ARG A 132 -14.61 8.83 -10.34
N ILE A 133 -13.47 9.34 -9.88
CA ILE A 133 -12.20 8.65 -10.03
C ILE A 133 -12.23 7.40 -9.15
N ARG A 134 -12.02 6.26 -9.81
CA ARG A 134 -11.91 4.94 -9.18
C ARG A 134 -10.45 4.56 -8.95
N THR A 135 -9.59 4.95 -9.89
CA THR A 135 -8.20 4.53 -9.95
C THR A 135 -7.28 5.72 -10.18
N VAL A 136 -6.21 5.81 -9.40
CA VAL A 136 -5.09 6.72 -9.65
C VAL A 136 -3.88 5.89 -10.05
N LYS A 137 -3.31 6.22 -11.20
CA LYS A 137 -2.12 5.60 -11.77
C LYS A 137 -0.97 6.60 -11.71
N GLY A 138 0.10 6.29 -10.98
CA GLY A 138 1.19 7.23 -10.72
C GLY A 138 1.08 7.93 -9.37
N ARG A 139 2.08 8.77 -9.06
CA ARG A 139 2.31 9.29 -7.70
C ARG A 139 1.12 10.06 -7.15
N PHE A 140 0.82 9.88 -5.87
CA PHE A 140 -0.26 10.56 -5.17
C PHE A 140 0.33 11.50 -4.12
N ILE A 141 0.37 12.79 -4.42
CA ILE A 141 1.03 13.82 -3.62
C ILE A 141 -0.01 14.85 -3.18
N ILE A 142 -0.22 14.97 -1.87
CA ILE A 142 -1.10 15.97 -1.27
C ILE A 142 -0.31 16.69 -0.19
N GLU A 143 0.07 17.93 -0.45
CA GLU A 143 0.93 18.69 0.45
C GLU A 143 0.50 20.15 0.59
N ASN A 144 0.69 20.68 1.80
CA ASN A 144 0.43 22.09 2.15
C ASN A 144 -1.01 22.53 1.82
N THR A 145 -1.99 21.65 2.03
CA THR A 145 -3.41 21.91 1.82
C THR A 145 -4.17 22.11 3.12
N ASP A 146 -5.31 22.79 3.03
CA ASP A 146 -6.29 22.97 4.10
C ASP A 146 -7.39 21.89 4.11
N LEU A 147 -7.20 20.80 3.34
CA LEU A 147 -8.15 19.70 3.24
C LEU A 147 -8.27 19.00 4.60
N LYS A 148 -9.50 18.71 5.03
CA LYS A 148 -9.78 17.94 6.24
C LYS A 148 -9.63 16.44 6.03
N ASP A 149 -9.88 15.99 4.81
CA ASP A 149 -9.80 14.60 4.36
C ASP A 149 -9.82 14.57 2.82
N LEU A 150 -9.89 13.38 2.25
CA LEU A 150 -9.96 13.10 0.81
C LEU A 150 -11.34 12.53 0.41
N SER A 151 -12.39 12.85 1.16
CA SER A 151 -13.77 12.33 0.91
C SER A 151 -14.37 12.76 -0.42
N PHE A 152 -13.78 13.79 -1.06
CA PHE A 152 -14.13 14.16 -2.43
C PHE A 152 -13.90 13.01 -3.43
N PHE A 153 -13.05 12.03 -3.11
CA PHE A 153 -12.98 10.76 -3.82
C PHE A 153 -14.16 9.85 -3.45
N GLY A 154 -15.27 10.05 -4.16
CA GLY A 154 -16.53 9.37 -3.88
C GLY A 154 -16.50 7.85 -4.06
N ILE A 155 -15.82 7.34 -5.10
CA ILE A 155 -15.80 5.91 -5.46
C ILE A 155 -14.39 5.33 -5.64
N PHE A 156 -13.38 6.00 -5.09
CA PHE A 156 -11.99 5.62 -5.23
C PHE A 156 -11.69 4.29 -4.55
N THR A 157 -11.00 3.38 -5.24
CA THR A 157 -10.67 2.04 -4.73
C THR A 157 -9.25 1.61 -5.00
N ARG A 158 -8.52 2.22 -5.95
CA ARG A 158 -7.27 1.61 -6.42
C ARG A 158 -6.15 2.61 -6.64
N PHE A 159 -4.99 2.28 -6.07
CA PHE A 159 -3.71 2.82 -6.48
C PHE A 159 -3.03 1.85 -7.45
N GLU A 160 -2.61 2.33 -8.61
CA GLU A 160 -1.71 1.59 -9.51
C GLU A 160 -0.33 2.25 -9.49
N ILE A 161 0.65 1.47 -9.07
CA ILE A 161 2.00 1.94 -8.79
C ILE A 161 2.98 1.19 -9.68
N LYS A 162 4.04 1.89 -10.09
CA LYS A 162 5.18 1.34 -10.78
C LYS A 162 6.34 1.41 -9.80
N ASN A 163 6.80 0.25 -9.40
CA ASN A 163 7.88 0.06 -8.43
C ASN A 163 9.03 -0.76 -9.03
N ILE A 164 9.13 -0.77 -10.37
CA ILE A 164 10.22 -1.37 -11.12
C ILE A 164 11.46 -0.49 -10.95
N GLY A 165 12.63 -1.11 -10.73
CA GLY A 165 13.91 -0.40 -10.71
C GLY A 165 14.45 0.00 -9.33
N LEU A 166 13.81 -0.45 -8.25
CA LEU A 166 14.25 -0.27 -6.85
C LEU A 166 14.56 1.17 -6.40
N LYS A 167 14.14 2.21 -7.14
CA LYS A 167 14.21 3.58 -6.62
C LYS A 167 13.25 3.66 -5.41
N ASP A 168 13.79 4.01 -4.25
CA ASP A 168 13.03 4.22 -3.01
C ASP A 168 12.20 5.50 -3.13
N GLU A 169 11.20 5.49 -4.01
CA GLU A 169 10.30 6.62 -4.23
C GLU A 169 9.02 6.49 -3.42
N VAL A 170 8.71 7.55 -2.68
CA VAL A 170 7.44 7.67 -1.99
C VAL A 170 6.33 7.88 -3.02
N PHE A 171 5.46 6.88 -3.14
CA PHE A 171 4.36 6.85 -4.07
C PHE A 171 3.15 7.63 -3.53
N ILE A 172 2.75 7.38 -2.28
CA ILE A 172 1.73 8.18 -1.59
C ILE A 172 2.45 9.11 -0.61
N ASN A 173 2.43 10.40 -0.89
CA ASN A 173 3.04 11.41 -0.02
C ASN A 173 1.98 12.42 0.42
N ILE A 174 1.45 12.23 1.63
CA ILE A 174 0.49 13.15 2.25
C ILE A 174 1.20 13.83 3.41
N ARG A 175 1.56 15.11 3.23
CA ARG A 175 2.36 15.83 4.22
C ARG A 175 1.99 17.28 4.41
N ASN A 176 2.27 17.83 5.58
CA ASN A 176 2.06 19.25 5.89
C ASN A 176 0.59 19.70 5.70
N ASN A 177 -0.38 18.81 5.90
CA ASN A 177 -1.80 19.12 5.84
C ASN A 177 -2.33 19.23 7.26
N THR A 178 -2.09 20.37 7.91
CA THR A 178 -2.33 20.53 9.35
C THR A 178 -3.80 20.50 9.75
N LYS A 179 -4.73 20.67 8.79
CA LYS A 179 -6.18 20.54 8.99
C LYS A 179 -6.72 19.13 8.72
N MET A 180 -5.89 18.22 8.20
CA MET A 180 -6.33 16.89 7.82
C MET A 180 -6.46 15.97 9.03
N THR A 181 -7.68 15.50 9.32
CA THR A 181 -8.01 14.68 10.50
C THR A 181 -8.26 13.21 10.17
N GLY A 182 -8.35 12.85 8.90
CA GLY A 182 -8.45 11.47 8.44
C GLY A 182 -8.31 11.38 6.93
N LEU A 183 -8.27 10.17 6.36
CA LEU A 183 -8.22 9.99 4.91
C LEU A 183 -9.59 10.18 4.25
N GLY A 184 -10.69 9.71 4.87
CA GLY A 184 -12.06 9.95 4.39
C GLY A 184 -12.44 9.24 3.07
N MET A 185 -11.56 8.41 2.51
CA MET A 185 -11.81 7.65 1.27
C MET A 185 -12.65 6.39 1.56
N ASN A 186 -13.95 6.59 1.79
CA ASN A 186 -14.86 5.54 2.29
C ASN A 186 -14.88 4.26 1.45
N THR A 187 -14.85 4.36 0.12
CA THR A 187 -14.85 3.16 -0.74
C THR A 187 -13.51 2.43 -0.71
N PHE A 188 -12.39 3.15 -0.65
CA PHE A 188 -11.05 2.58 -0.48
C PHE A 188 -10.90 1.89 0.87
N ARG A 189 -11.47 2.46 1.94
CA ARG A 189 -11.52 1.81 3.25
C ARG A 189 -12.16 0.42 3.19
N SER A 190 -13.16 0.21 2.33
CA SER A 190 -13.87 -1.08 2.23
C SER A 190 -13.28 -2.03 1.18
N ASN A 191 -12.82 -1.49 0.04
CA ASN A 191 -12.46 -2.25 -1.16
C ASN A 191 -11.12 -1.80 -1.74
N GLY A 192 -10.22 -1.30 -0.89
CA GLY A 192 -8.95 -0.72 -1.29
C GLY A 192 -8.02 -1.76 -1.90
N GLU A 193 -7.35 -1.38 -2.98
CA GLU A 193 -6.40 -2.22 -3.70
C GLU A 193 -5.14 -1.46 -4.08
N PHE A 194 -4.00 -2.13 -3.97
CA PHE A 194 -2.76 -1.70 -4.60
C PHE A 194 -2.45 -2.67 -5.74
N GLN A 195 -2.30 -2.12 -6.94
CA GLN A 195 -1.73 -2.83 -8.06
C GLN A 195 -0.28 -2.39 -8.23
N TYR A 196 0.62 -3.35 -8.35
CA TYR A 196 2.06 -3.11 -8.41
C TYR A 196 2.74 -4.13 -9.33
N ASP A 197 3.95 -3.80 -9.74
CA ASP A 197 4.74 -4.64 -10.64
C ASP A 197 5.56 -5.65 -9.88
N TRP A 198 6.29 -5.19 -8.86
CA TRP A 198 7.18 -6.00 -8.04
C TRP A 198 6.68 -6.10 -6.60
N GLU A 199 7.01 -7.20 -5.94
CA GLU A 199 6.51 -7.48 -4.59
C GLU A 199 7.12 -6.57 -3.50
N ASN A 200 8.03 -5.64 -3.81
CA ASN A 200 8.71 -4.77 -2.85
C ASN A 200 8.55 -3.28 -3.21
N ASN A 201 8.83 -2.37 -2.26
CA ASN A 201 8.87 -0.90 -2.49
C ASN A 201 7.50 -0.23 -2.73
N ARG A 202 6.59 -0.35 -1.75
CA ARG A 202 5.34 0.43 -1.65
C ARG A 202 5.47 1.49 -0.57
N LEU A 203 6.20 2.55 -0.87
CA LEU A 203 6.52 3.58 0.12
C LEU A 203 5.38 4.60 0.25
N VAL A 204 4.92 4.79 1.48
CA VAL A 204 3.90 5.77 1.86
C VAL A 204 4.46 6.70 2.93
N ASN A 205 4.15 7.98 2.84
CA ASN A 205 4.49 8.98 3.85
C ASN A 205 3.23 9.69 4.32
N LEU A 206 2.96 9.61 5.62
CA LEU A 206 1.93 10.39 6.31
C LEU A 206 2.63 11.21 7.40
N GLU A 207 2.85 12.49 7.12
CA GLU A 207 3.75 13.32 7.92
C GLU A 207 3.17 14.72 8.17
N ASN A 208 3.39 15.26 9.37
CA ASN A 208 2.96 16.62 9.72
C ASN A 208 1.47 16.91 9.37
N LEU A 209 0.59 16.00 9.78
CA LEU A 209 -0.86 16.11 9.65
C LEU A 209 -1.46 16.72 10.94
N HIS A 210 -2.79 16.87 11.01
CA HIS A 210 -3.42 17.33 12.26
C HIS A 210 -3.04 16.39 13.43
N PRO A 211 -2.85 16.90 14.66
CA PRO A 211 -2.54 16.05 15.83
C PRO A 211 -3.57 14.94 16.12
N ASP A 212 -4.81 15.14 15.66
CA ASP A 212 -5.90 14.16 15.76
C ASP A 212 -6.12 13.36 14.47
N PHE A 213 -5.22 13.48 13.49
CA PHE A 213 -5.24 12.62 12.32
C PHE A 213 -5.26 11.15 12.74
N CYS A 214 -6.25 10.43 12.24
CA CYS A 214 -6.42 9.01 12.54
C CYS A 214 -6.63 8.17 11.29
N LEU A 215 -6.19 6.92 11.38
CA LEU A 215 -6.49 5.86 10.42
C LEU A 215 -7.48 4.90 11.06
N THR A 216 -8.47 4.44 10.29
CA THR A 216 -9.32 3.35 10.77
C THR A 216 -8.59 2.01 10.67
N ILE A 217 -9.08 1.00 11.40
CA ILE A 217 -8.47 -0.34 11.34
C ILE A 217 -8.64 -1.00 9.97
N ARG A 218 -9.72 -0.69 9.24
CA ARG A 218 -9.92 -1.11 7.85
C ARG A 218 -8.90 -0.48 6.89
N GLU A 219 -8.62 0.81 7.04
CA GLU A 219 -7.58 1.48 6.23
C GLU A 219 -6.21 0.85 6.50
N MET A 220 -5.90 0.60 7.77
CA MET A 220 -4.66 -0.08 8.16
C MET A 220 -4.58 -1.53 7.66
N GLU A 221 -5.69 -2.27 7.67
CA GLU A 221 -5.77 -3.62 7.12
C GLU A 221 -5.43 -3.65 5.62
N VAL A 222 -5.93 -2.68 4.84
CA VAL A 222 -5.55 -2.54 3.42
C VAL A 222 -4.03 -2.37 3.29
N PHE A 223 -3.43 -1.47 4.07
CA PHE A 223 -1.98 -1.26 4.04
C PHE A 223 -1.18 -2.50 4.46
N LEU A 224 -1.66 -3.24 5.48
CA LEU A 224 -1.07 -4.49 5.93
C LEU A 224 -1.11 -5.56 4.83
N LYS A 225 -2.29 -5.82 4.28
CA LYS A 225 -2.55 -6.82 3.23
C LYS A 225 -1.69 -6.60 1.98
N TYR A 226 -1.49 -5.34 1.61
CA TYR A 226 -0.71 -4.97 0.43
C TYR A 226 0.77 -4.71 0.73
N ASN A 227 1.29 -5.10 1.90
CA ASN A 227 2.72 -4.97 2.23
C ASN A 227 3.25 -3.54 1.99
N VAL A 228 2.51 -2.54 2.47
CA VAL A 228 2.89 -1.14 2.41
C VAL A 228 3.94 -0.82 3.47
N PHE A 229 4.94 -0.03 3.08
CA PHE A 229 6.01 0.44 3.95
C PHE A 229 5.85 1.94 4.20
N PHE A 230 5.83 2.33 5.47
CA PHE A 230 5.73 3.74 5.84
C PHE A 230 7.12 4.34 6.07
N VAL A 231 7.40 5.47 5.42
CA VAL A 231 8.57 6.31 5.74
C VAL A 231 8.32 7.04 7.04
N ASN A 232 7.18 7.73 7.14
CA ASN A 232 6.62 8.24 8.39
C ASN A 232 5.13 7.89 8.46
N ILE A 233 4.63 7.69 9.69
CA ILE A 233 3.20 7.47 9.95
C ILE A 233 2.74 8.23 11.19
N HIS A 234 2.50 9.53 11.03
CA HIS A 234 1.99 10.42 12.07
C HIS A 234 0.46 10.30 12.20
N ALA A 235 -0.01 9.14 12.65
CA ALA A 235 -1.44 8.83 12.78
C ALA A 235 -1.78 8.09 14.08
N LYS A 236 -2.99 8.29 14.59
CA LYS A 236 -3.58 7.47 15.66
C LYS A 236 -4.60 6.49 15.07
N TYR A 237 -5.10 5.55 15.84
CA TYR A 237 -6.31 4.83 15.44
C TYR A 237 -7.55 5.67 15.71
N CYS A 238 -8.49 5.67 14.78
CA CYS A 238 -9.78 6.31 14.99
C CYS A 238 -10.54 5.61 16.13
N LYS A 239 -11.33 6.37 16.90
CA LYS A 239 -12.09 5.85 18.06
C LYS A 239 -13.26 4.96 17.64
N GLU A 240 -13.80 5.20 16.46
CA GLU A 240 -14.91 4.44 15.91
C GLU A 240 -14.41 3.04 15.54
N ILE A 241 -15.04 2.02 16.13
CA ILE A 241 -14.77 0.63 15.78
C ILE A 241 -15.57 0.31 14.53
N ASP A 242 -14.87 -0.01 13.45
CA ASP A 242 -15.49 -0.45 12.20
C ASP A 242 -16.26 -1.77 12.46
N TYR A 243 -17.49 -1.87 11.93
CA TYR A 243 -18.22 -3.13 11.89
C TYR A 243 -17.64 -4.03 10.81
N PHE A 244 -17.41 -5.31 11.09
CA PHE A 244 -16.98 -6.30 10.09
C PHE A 244 -18.01 -7.42 10.02
N GLU A 245 -18.47 -7.73 8.80
CA GLU A 245 -19.35 -8.88 8.60
C GLU A 245 -18.59 -10.16 8.91
N ASN A 246 -19.15 -10.99 9.80
CA ASN A 246 -18.62 -12.31 10.19
C ASN A 246 -17.23 -12.30 10.86
N LEU A 247 -16.71 -11.15 11.28
CA LEU A 247 -15.44 -11.05 12.01
C LEU A 247 -15.67 -10.38 13.36
N LYS A 248 -15.04 -10.92 14.40
CA LYS A 248 -15.15 -10.40 15.75
C LYS A 248 -13.97 -9.49 16.10
N VAL A 249 -14.28 -8.22 16.37
CA VAL A 249 -13.32 -7.23 16.87
C VAL A 249 -13.41 -7.13 18.38
N CYS A 250 -12.28 -7.31 19.06
CA CYS A 250 -12.18 -7.26 20.51
C CYS A 250 -11.22 -6.14 20.93
N THR A 251 -11.57 -5.41 21.99
CA THR A 251 -10.64 -4.48 22.63
C THR A 251 -9.90 -5.21 23.74
N PHE A 252 -8.58 -5.13 23.74
CA PHE A 252 -7.75 -5.76 24.74
C PHE A 252 -7.62 -4.85 25.98
N ASN A 253 -8.04 -5.38 27.13
CA ASN A 253 -7.74 -4.81 28.44
C ASN A 253 -6.71 -5.67 29.18
N ASN A 254 -6.99 -6.97 29.30
CA ASN A 254 -6.10 -7.99 29.86
C ASN A 254 -6.55 -9.39 29.38
N MET A 255 -5.71 -10.41 29.59
CA MET A 255 -5.98 -11.77 29.11
C MET A 255 -7.20 -12.46 29.76
N SER A 256 -7.49 -12.16 31.03
CA SER A 256 -8.62 -12.78 31.73
C SER A 256 -9.97 -12.28 31.20
N SER A 257 -10.06 -10.98 30.89
CA SER A 257 -11.26 -10.33 30.35
C SER A 257 -11.38 -10.39 28.83
N LEU A 258 -10.29 -10.66 28.09
CA LEU A 258 -10.35 -10.83 26.64
C LEU A 258 -11.37 -11.91 26.30
N GLU A 259 -12.25 -11.64 25.36
CA GLU A 259 -13.24 -12.61 24.91
C GLU A 259 -12.58 -13.72 24.07
N GLY A 260 -13.23 -14.88 23.99
CA GLY A 260 -12.85 -15.90 23.02
C GLY A 260 -13.29 -15.55 21.60
N ASP A 261 -12.72 -16.26 20.63
CA ASP A 261 -13.09 -16.19 19.21
C ASP A 261 -12.93 -14.82 18.55
N CYS A 262 -12.02 -13.99 19.05
CA CYS A 262 -11.67 -12.73 18.41
C CYS A 262 -10.84 -12.98 17.14
N ASP A 263 -11.21 -12.35 16.04
CA ASP A 263 -10.44 -12.32 14.81
C ASP A 263 -9.45 -11.13 14.83
N TYR A 264 -9.90 -9.99 15.37
CA TYR A 264 -9.20 -8.71 15.41
C TYR A 264 -9.06 -8.28 16.87
N VAL A 265 -7.87 -7.87 17.27
CA VAL A 265 -7.62 -7.32 18.60
C VAL A 265 -7.10 -5.89 18.49
N ILE A 266 -7.78 -4.95 19.15
CA ILE A 266 -7.36 -3.56 19.28
C ILE A 266 -6.74 -3.37 20.67
N GLY A 267 -5.51 -2.87 20.73
CA GLY A 267 -4.79 -2.62 21.97
C GLY A 267 -3.52 -3.45 22.11
N ASN A 268 -2.74 -3.14 23.15
CA ASN A 268 -1.44 -3.74 23.38
C ASN A 268 -1.58 -5.06 24.15
N LEU A 269 -1.39 -6.19 23.45
CA LEU A 269 -1.48 -7.53 24.00
C LEU A 269 -0.28 -7.82 24.91
N ASN A 270 -0.50 -7.74 26.22
CA ASN A 270 0.49 -8.07 27.26
C ASN A 270 0.15 -9.44 27.86
N ILE A 271 1.06 -10.39 27.75
CA ILE A 271 0.95 -11.74 28.30
C ILE A 271 2.07 -11.92 29.31
N GLU A 272 1.71 -11.99 30.57
CA GLU A 272 2.65 -12.09 31.68
C GLU A 272 2.47 -13.40 32.45
N SER A 273 3.24 -13.60 33.51
CA SER A 273 3.06 -14.75 34.40
C SER A 273 1.62 -14.83 34.91
N ASN A 274 1.03 -16.03 34.90
CA ASN A 274 -0.36 -16.37 35.25
C ASN A 274 -1.39 -16.18 34.13
N ASP A 275 -1.01 -15.58 33.00
CA ASP A 275 -1.89 -15.44 31.84
C ASP A 275 -1.91 -16.69 30.95
N GLU A 276 -1.02 -17.67 31.21
CA GLU A 276 -0.84 -18.86 30.36
C GLU A 276 -2.12 -19.67 30.17
N LYS A 277 -3.03 -19.66 31.15
CA LYS A 277 -4.33 -20.34 31.07
C LYS A 277 -5.32 -19.69 30.10
N TYR A 278 -5.09 -18.45 29.68
CA TYR A 278 -6.00 -17.68 28.83
C TYR A 278 -5.59 -17.63 27.36
N VAL A 279 -4.36 -18.03 27.01
CA VAL A 279 -3.81 -17.82 25.65
C VAL A 279 -4.54 -18.57 24.55
N MET A 280 -5.30 -19.61 24.88
CA MET A 280 -6.16 -20.32 23.91
C MET A 280 -7.20 -19.41 23.26
N LYS A 281 -7.57 -18.30 23.90
CA LYS A 281 -8.46 -17.27 23.34
C LYS A 281 -7.87 -16.57 22.10
N LEU A 282 -6.54 -16.61 21.94
CA LEU A 282 -5.83 -15.97 20.85
C LEU A 282 -5.75 -16.84 19.59
N GLY A 283 -6.23 -18.09 19.64
CA GLY A 283 -6.04 -19.05 18.54
C GLY A 283 -6.66 -18.64 17.20
N LYS A 284 -7.71 -17.78 17.21
CA LYS A 284 -8.34 -17.22 15.99
C LYS A 284 -7.84 -15.82 15.63
N VAL A 285 -7.05 -15.18 16.48
CA VAL A 285 -6.62 -13.81 16.26
C VAL A 285 -5.68 -13.78 15.05
N THR A 286 -6.08 -13.04 14.02
CA THR A 286 -5.32 -12.85 12.79
C THR A 286 -4.70 -11.45 12.73
N HIS A 287 -5.33 -10.46 13.36
CA HIS A 287 -4.91 -9.06 13.32
C HIS A 287 -4.74 -8.48 14.73
N LEU A 288 -3.60 -7.84 14.97
CA LEU A 288 -3.32 -7.10 16.19
C LEU A 288 -3.04 -5.62 15.86
N PHE A 289 -3.98 -4.73 16.19
CA PHE A 289 -3.81 -3.28 16.11
C PHE A 289 -3.26 -2.75 17.45
N GLY A 290 -1.98 -3.05 17.68
CA GLY A 290 -1.23 -2.74 18.89
C GLY A 290 0.10 -3.48 18.90
N SER A 291 0.78 -3.48 20.04
CA SER A 291 2.01 -4.27 20.26
C SER A 291 1.74 -5.62 20.93
N LEU A 292 2.61 -6.60 20.68
CA LEU A 292 2.66 -7.88 21.40
C LEU A 292 3.83 -7.87 22.40
N LYS A 293 3.54 -8.13 23.68
CA LYS A 293 4.53 -8.32 24.74
C LYS A 293 4.28 -9.65 25.44
N ILE A 294 5.31 -10.50 25.48
CA ILE A 294 5.30 -11.76 26.25
C ILE A 294 6.48 -11.71 27.22
N GLU A 295 6.19 -11.67 28.52
CA GLU A 295 7.20 -11.47 29.55
C GLU A 295 7.04 -12.41 30.74
N ASN A 296 8.15 -12.96 31.25
CA ASN A 296 8.18 -13.80 32.45
C ASN A 296 7.22 -15.02 32.41
N THR A 297 6.98 -15.58 31.23
CA THR A 297 6.12 -16.75 31.05
C THR A 297 6.91 -18.06 31.07
N THR A 298 6.18 -19.16 31.28
CA THR A 298 6.71 -20.53 31.22
C THR A 298 6.54 -21.20 29.85
N PHE A 299 6.18 -20.44 28.81
CA PHE A 299 5.99 -21.00 27.48
C PHE A 299 7.28 -21.58 26.90
N LYS A 300 7.16 -22.74 26.27
CA LYS A 300 8.26 -23.35 25.49
C LYS A 300 8.24 -22.90 24.04
N ASP A 301 7.05 -22.56 23.53
CA ASP A 301 6.81 -22.03 22.19
C ASP A 301 5.63 -21.04 22.15
N LEU A 302 5.43 -20.40 20.99
CA LEU A 302 4.36 -19.43 20.74
C LEU A 302 3.27 -19.98 19.80
N ASN A 303 3.04 -21.29 19.75
CA ASN A 303 2.13 -21.88 18.76
C ASN A 303 0.67 -21.43 18.93
N PHE A 304 0.28 -20.94 20.12
CA PHE A 304 -1.04 -20.35 20.34
C PHE A 304 -1.29 -19.05 19.53
N LEU A 305 -0.23 -18.46 18.96
CA LEU A 305 -0.28 -17.33 18.02
C LEU A 305 -0.11 -17.76 16.56
N SER A 306 -0.27 -19.04 16.22
CA SER A 306 -0.04 -19.53 14.85
C SER A 306 -0.95 -18.87 13.82
N GLY A 307 -2.10 -18.32 14.21
CA GLY A 307 -3.02 -17.60 13.34
C GLY A 307 -2.68 -16.12 13.11
N LEU A 308 -1.77 -15.54 13.91
CA LEU A 308 -1.46 -14.11 13.84
C LEU A 308 -0.75 -13.79 12.52
N LYS A 309 -1.39 -12.96 11.69
CA LYS A 309 -0.91 -12.58 10.35
C LYS A 309 -0.36 -11.17 10.29
N TYR A 310 -1.03 -10.24 10.95
CA TYR A 310 -0.72 -8.83 10.81
C TYR A 310 -0.64 -8.14 12.17
N ILE A 311 0.36 -7.28 12.30
CA ILE A 311 0.59 -6.48 13.50
C ILE A 311 0.79 -5.03 13.08
N ALA A 312 0.00 -4.11 13.63
CA ALA A 312 0.13 -2.69 13.35
C ALA A 312 0.19 -1.89 14.67
N SER A 313 1.40 -1.45 15.04
CA SER A 313 1.67 -0.73 16.28
C SER A 313 2.10 0.71 16.01
N LEU A 314 1.22 1.66 16.30
CA LEU A 314 1.46 3.09 16.12
C LEU A 314 2.08 3.77 17.36
N ASP A 315 2.42 3.00 18.39
CA ASP A 315 3.13 3.50 19.58
C ASP A 315 4.65 3.53 19.30
N GLU A 316 5.24 4.72 19.30
CA GLU A 316 6.67 4.91 19.07
C GLU A 316 7.56 4.60 20.29
N SER A 317 6.96 4.51 21.48
CA SER A 317 7.68 4.29 22.73
C SER A 317 8.20 2.85 22.88
N LYS A 318 7.62 1.89 22.15
CA LYS A 318 7.90 0.45 22.30
C LYS A 318 8.00 -0.26 20.93
N PRO A 319 8.80 -1.34 20.84
CA PRO A 319 8.77 -2.23 19.67
C PRO A 319 7.39 -2.89 19.50
N ALA A 320 7.04 -3.24 18.25
CA ALA A 320 5.81 -3.95 17.94
C ALA A 320 5.75 -5.34 18.58
N ILE A 321 6.89 -6.02 18.73
CA ILE A 321 7.00 -7.33 19.38
C ILE A 321 8.10 -7.31 20.44
N GLN A 322 7.77 -7.76 21.65
CA GLN A 322 8.69 -7.86 22.78
C GLN A 322 8.60 -9.24 23.42
N LEU A 323 9.71 -9.98 23.42
CA LEU A 323 9.86 -11.24 24.12
C LEU A 323 10.92 -11.05 25.20
N LYS A 324 10.51 -11.07 26.47
CA LYS A 324 11.39 -10.69 27.58
C LYS A 324 11.38 -11.74 28.69
N SER A 325 12.55 -12.15 29.14
CA SER A 325 12.70 -12.94 30.37
C SER A 325 11.92 -14.27 30.40
N ASN A 326 11.56 -14.84 29.24
CA ASN A 326 10.87 -16.14 29.15
C ASN A 326 11.91 -17.25 29.19
N LYS A 327 12.19 -17.76 30.39
CA LYS A 327 13.30 -18.69 30.66
C LYS A 327 13.14 -20.06 30.05
N GLU A 328 11.92 -20.45 29.68
CA GLU A 328 11.63 -21.74 29.04
C GLU A 328 11.43 -21.65 27.51
N LEU A 329 11.38 -20.43 26.95
CA LEU A 329 11.01 -20.18 25.56
C LEU A 329 12.11 -20.59 24.58
N ARG A 330 11.96 -21.76 23.98
CA ARG A 330 12.96 -22.36 23.07
C ARG A 330 12.69 -22.07 21.60
N LYS A 331 11.44 -21.75 21.24
CA LYS A 331 11.02 -21.42 19.88
C LYS A 331 10.03 -20.27 19.91
N ALA A 332 10.21 -19.24 19.10
CA ALA A 332 9.27 -18.12 19.04
C ALA A 332 8.84 -17.78 17.60
N SER A 333 8.70 -18.82 16.79
CA SER A 333 8.20 -18.71 15.42
C SER A 333 6.77 -18.17 15.41
N LEU A 334 6.51 -17.17 14.57
CA LEU A 334 5.17 -16.68 14.23
C LEU A 334 4.90 -16.97 12.75
N PRO A 335 4.55 -18.22 12.41
CA PRO A 335 4.65 -18.73 11.03
C PRO A 335 3.72 -18.05 10.02
N SER A 336 2.64 -17.42 10.48
CA SER A 336 1.65 -16.78 9.62
C SER A 336 1.86 -15.27 9.49
N VAL A 337 2.84 -14.67 10.19
CA VAL A 337 3.05 -13.22 10.12
C VAL A 337 3.54 -12.84 8.73
N GLU A 338 2.70 -12.09 8.02
CA GLU A 338 2.95 -11.60 6.66
C GLU A 338 3.49 -10.17 6.67
N ASN A 339 2.89 -9.27 7.47
CA ASN A 339 3.30 -7.86 7.54
C ASN A 339 3.24 -7.29 8.97
N ILE A 340 4.18 -6.39 9.26
CA ILE A 340 4.22 -5.59 10.50
C ILE A 340 4.39 -4.12 10.11
N ILE A 341 3.45 -3.27 10.52
CA ILE A 341 3.55 -1.82 10.39
C ILE A 341 3.82 -1.21 11.76
N THR A 342 4.86 -0.36 11.85
CA THR A 342 5.17 0.38 13.08
C THR A 342 5.80 1.72 12.77
N ARG A 343 5.66 2.68 13.69
CA ARG A 343 6.40 3.95 13.64
C ARG A 343 7.90 3.79 13.86
N ARG A 344 8.33 2.72 14.52
CA ARG A 344 9.72 2.54 14.95
C ARG A 344 10.48 1.67 13.97
N LYS A 345 11.74 2.03 13.69
CA LYS A 345 12.65 1.18 12.89
C LYS A 345 12.98 -0.16 13.56
N GLN A 346 12.89 -0.25 14.90
CA GLN A 346 13.07 -1.50 15.63
C GLN A 346 11.72 -2.19 15.84
N PHE A 347 11.47 -3.25 15.08
CA PHE A 347 10.21 -3.98 15.07
C PHE A 347 10.12 -4.95 16.25
N VAL A 348 11.25 -5.59 16.57
CA VAL A 348 11.31 -6.68 17.55
C VAL A 348 12.41 -6.43 18.59
N LEU A 349 12.08 -6.70 19.85
CA LEU A 349 13.01 -6.79 20.98
C LEU A 349 12.95 -8.19 21.60
N ILE A 350 14.10 -8.86 21.66
CA ILE A 350 14.26 -10.15 22.32
C ILE A 350 15.36 -10.03 23.36
N GLU A 351 15.00 -10.18 24.64
CA GLU A 351 15.91 -9.97 25.77
C GLU A 351 15.71 -11.03 26.85
N ASP A 352 16.81 -11.55 27.39
CA ASP A 352 16.83 -12.39 28.60
C ASP A 352 16.00 -13.71 28.53
N ASN A 353 15.72 -14.20 27.32
CA ASN A 353 15.02 -15.48 27.10
C ASN A 353 15.98 -16.69 27.10
N HIS A 354 15.43 -17.91 27.03
CA HIS A 354 16.20 -19.15 26.98
C HIS A 354 17.27 -19.13 25.84
N PRO A 355 18.54 -19.52 26.09
CA PRO A 355 19.64 -19.40 25.11
C PRO A 355 19.39 -20.15 23.78
N LYS A 356 18.74 -21.33 23.84
CA LYS A 356 18.35 -22.10 22.64
C LYS A 356 17.49 -21.34 21.64
N LEU A 357 16.80 -20.28 22.04
CA LEU A 357 16.03 -19.44 21.12
C LEU A 357 16.93 -18.87 20.01
N PHE A 358 18.15 -18.48 20.35
CA PHE A 358 19.12 -17.83 19.45
C PHE A 358 19.97 -18.82 18.63
N ASN A 359 20.11 -20.06 19.12
CA ASN A 359 20.97 -21.08 18.50
C ASN A 359 20.23 -21.97 17.48
N SER A 360 19.06 -21.57 17.01
CA SER A 360 18.28 -22.35 16.04
C SER A 360 18.29 -21.66 14.66
N SER A 361 18.34 -22.45 13.58
CA SER A 361 18.10 -21.94 12.22
C SER A 361 16.70 -21.32 12.07
N GLN A 362 15.79 -21.60 13.01
CA GLN A 362 14.47 -21.02 13.09
C GLN A 362 14.47 -19.59 13.65
N PHE A 363 15.52 -19.16 14.38
CA PHE A 363 15.65 -17.77 14.85
C PHE A 363 15.64 -16.79 13.68
N TYR A 364 16.44 -17.07 12.64
CA TYR A 364 16.48 -16.29 11.39
C TYR A 364 15.19 -16.38 10.56
N LYS A 365 14.28 -17.29 10.92
CA LYS A 365 12.96 -17.46 10.31
C LYS A 365 11.82 -16.97 11.20
N MET A 366 12.12 -16.47 12.42
CA MET A 366 11.09 -15.99 13.35
C MET A 366 10.36 -14.78 12.80
N PHE A 367 11.05 -13.98 11.98
CA PHE A 367 10.52 -12.82 11.29
C PHE A 367 11.03 -12.85 9.85
N ASN A 368 10.19 -12.43 8.90
CA ASN A 368 10.61 -12.21 7.52
C ASN A 368 11.89 -11.32 7.52
N PRO A 369 12.94 -11.63 6.72
CA PRO A 369 14.16 -10.83 6.64
C PRO A 369 13.95 -9.33 6.36
N THR A 370 12.75 -8.92 5.94
CA THR A 370 12.33 -7.52 5.83
C THR A 370 12.18 -6.78 7.17
N PHE A 371 12.13 -7.49 8.32
CA PHE A 371 11.93 -6.88 9.63
C PHE A 371 13.25 -6.73 10.41
N GLN A 372 13.58 -5.50 10.82
CA GLN A 372 14.75 -5.26 11.67
C GLN A 372 14.49 -5.72 13.11
N ALA A 373 15.27 -6.71 13.58
CA ALA A 373 15.21 -7.25 14.93
C ALA A 373 16.51 -6.98 15.70
N ARG A 374 16.39 -6.70 17.02
CA ARG A 374 17.54 -6.65 17.93
C ARG A 374 17.39 -7.70 19.02
N SER A 375 18.37 -8.59 19.09
CA SER A 375 18.53 -9.56 20.17
C SER A 375 19.66 -9.14 21.11
N LYS A 376 19.40 -9.14 22.41
CA LYS A 376 20.45 -8.99 23.42
C LYS A 376 20.46 -10.22 24.32
N TYR A 377 21.57 -10.94 24.29
CA TYR A 377 21.86 -12.00 25.25
C TYR A 377 22.74 -11.42 26.35
N LEU A 378 22.24 -11.39 27.58
CA LEU A 378 23.08 -11.10 28.75
C LEU A 378 23.71 -12.42 29.17
N SER A 379 24.90 -12.74 28.65
CA SER A 379 25.67 -13.86 29.18
C SER A 379 26.26 -13.46 30.53
N THR A 380 25.52 -13.64 31.61
CA THR A 380 26.17 -13.84 32.90
C THR A 380 26.83 -15.20 32.85
N LYS A 381 28.17 -15.20 32.76
CA LYS A 381 29.09 -16.32 33.02
C LYS A 381 28.42 -17.60 33.53
N TYR A 382 28.34 -18.62 32.69
CA TYR A 382 28.52 -19.98 33.16
C TYR A 382 30.00 -20.29 33.03
N HIS A 383 30.76 -19.98 34.09
CA HIS A 383 32.00 -20.71 34.34
C HIS A 383 31.57 -22.12 34.79
N LEU A 384 31.79 -23.11 33.93
CA LEU A 384 32.19 -24.43 34.39
C LEU A 384 33.72 -24.47 34.38
#